data_AF-A0A6L3AEK7-F1
#
_entry.id   AF-A0A6L3AEK7-F1
#
_cell.length_a   1.000
_cell.length_b   1.000
_cell.length_c   1.000
_cell.angle_alpha   90.00
_cell.angle_beta   90.00
_cell.angle_gamma   90.00
#
_symmetry.space_group_name_H-M   'P 1'
#
loop_
_entity.id
_entity.type
_entity.pdbx_description
1 polymer ?
#
loop_
_entity_poly.entity_id
_entity_poly.type
_entity_poly.pdbx_seq_one_letter_code
_entity_poly.pdbx_strand_id
1 'polypeptide(L)'
;MREHGQRASGGNASSLVEAPVTARACRDVAAFARKEKLFRRTQKILVAVSGGPDSVACLLLLLRLRQQFGFEVVVAHFDHRLREGSAADL
;
A
#
# COMPACT_ATOMS: atom_id res chain seq x y z
N MET A 1 13.96 -40.13 5.22
CA MET A 1 14.82 -39.11 4.60
C MET A 1 14.23 -37.75 4.90
N ARG A 2 14.96 -36.92 5.65
CA ARG A 2 14.59 -35.55 5.99
C ARG A 2 15.14 -34.64 4.92
N GLU A 3 14.35 -33.69 4.44
CA GLU A 3 14.88 -32.46 3.85
C GLU A 3 14.28 -31.27 4.60
N HIS A 4 15.14 -30.67 5.43
CA HIS A 4 15.03 -29.33 5.95
C HIS A 4 15.61 -28.37 4.91
N GLY A 5 15.03 -27.17 4.80
CA GLY A 5 15.64 -26.01 4.15
C GLY A 5 14.67 -25.36 3.16
N GLN A 6 14.33 -24.08 3.21
CA GLN A 6 14.90 -22.96 3.92
C GLN A 6 13.80 -21.92 4.14
N ARG A 7 13.88 -21.25 5.29
CA ARG A 7 13.18 -20.00 5.57
C ARG A 7 13.61 -18.95 4.55
N ALA A 8 12.66 -18.38 3.82
CA ALA A 8 12.81 -17.03 3.27
C ALA A 8 12.26 -16.06 4.31
N SER A 9 13.17 -15.55 5.14
CA SER A 9 12.96 -14.36 5.96
C SER A 9 12.72 -13.15 5.05
N GLY A 10 11.45 -12.81 4.82
CA GLY A 10 11.07 -11.52 4.24
C GLY A 10 11.40 -10.42 5.24
N GLY A 11 12.26 -9.49 4.83
CA GLY A 11 12.97 -8.54 5.67
C GLY A 11 12.12 -7.78 6.68
N ASN A 12 12.72 -7.57 7.85
CA ASN A 12 12.20 -6.74 8.92
C ASN A 12 12.09 -5.28 8.43
N ALA A 13 10.89 -4.84 8.04
CA ALA A 13 10.56 -3.44 7.78
C ALA A 13 10.25 -2.65 9.08
N SER A 14 10.74 -3.10 10.23
CA SER A 14 10.64 -2.37 11.49
C SER A 14 11.93 -1.60 11.77
N SER A 15 11.82 -0.28 11.71
CA SER A 15 12.42 0.68 12.67
C SER A 15 12.54 2.11 12.13
N LEU A 16 11.77 2.49 11.12
CA LEU A 16 11.41 3.90 10.99
C LEU A 16 10.36 4.17 12.07
N VAL A 17 10.79 4.84 13.14
CA VAL A 17 9.90 5.44 14.15
C VAL A 17 8.68 6.00 13.42
N GLU A 18 7.48 5.49 13.72
CA GLU A 18 6.27 5.99 13.05
C GLU A 18 6.15 7.47 13.37
N ALA A 19 6.42 8.31 12.36
CA ALA A 19 6.21 9.74 12.49
C ALA A 19 4.74 9.96 12.94
N PRO A 20 4.49 10.84 13.92
CA PRO A 20 3.15 11.04 14.48
C PRO A 20 2.05 11.28 13.43
N VAL A 21 2.42 11.93 12.33
CA VAL A 21 1.54 12.19 11.19
C VAL A 21 1.09 10.90 10.49
N THR A 22 2.00 9.95 10.28
CA THR A 22 1.70 8.68 9.61
C THR A 22 0.76 7.82 10.45
N ALA A 23 1.02 7.70 11.76
CA ALA A 23 0.17 6.96 12.69
C ALA A 23 -1.25 7.56 12.73
N ARG A 24 -1.35 8.90 12.78
CA ARG A 24 -2.63 9.60 12.67
C ARG A 24 -3.35 9.30 11.35
N ALA A 25 -2.67 9.42 10.22
CA ALA A 25 -3.27 9.16 8.91
C ALA A 25 -3.79 7.71 8.79
N CYS A 26 -3.02 6.72 9.25
CA CYS A 26 -3.46 5.33 9.30
C CYS A 26 -4.75 5.16 10.13
N ARG A 27 -4.79 5.76 11.32
CA ARG A 27 -5.98 5.68 12.20
C ARG A 27 -7.20 6.32 11.55
N ASP A 28 -7.05 7.53 11.01
CA ASP A 28 -8.16 8.30 10.44
C ASP A 28 -8.71 7.60 9.18
N VAL A 29 -7.83 7.09 8.30
CA VAL A 29 -8.23 6.29 7.12
C VAL A 29 -8.86 4.95 7.51
N ALA A 30 -8.31 4.23 8.50
CA ALA A 30 -8.90 2.98 8.97
C ALA A 30 -10.28 3.18 9.60
N ALA A 31 -10.49 4.28 10.34
CA ALA A 31 -11.80 4.65 10.88
C ALA A 31 -12.80 4.92 9.75
N PHE A 32 -12.41 5.71 8.75
CA PHE A 32 -13.22 5.98 7.58
C PHE A 32 -13.57 4.70 6.80
N ALA A 33 -12.57 3.86 6.50
CA ALA A 33 -12.77 2.62 5.76
C ALA A 33 -13.72 1.64 6.46
N ARG A 34 -13.67 1.56 7.80
CA ARG A 34 -14.61 0.75 8.60
C ARG A 34 -16.03 1.34 8.54
N LYS A 35 -16.16 2.64 8.75
CA LYS A 35 -17.45 3.35 8.74
C LYS A 35 -18.17 3.14 7.41
N GLU A 36 -17.45 3.34 6.30
CA GLU A 36 -17.99 3.24 4.94
C GLU A 36 -17.92 1.81 4.37
N LYS A 37 -17.44 0.82 5.15
CA LYS A 37 -17.31 -0.61 4.76
C LYS A 37 -16.54 -0.83 3.45
N LEU A 38 -15.54 0.01 3.16
CA LEU A 38 -14.85 0.07 1.85
C LEU A 38 -14.23 -1.26 1.41
N PHE A 39 -13.73 -2.06 2.37
CA PHE A 39 -12.98 -3.30 2.07
C PHE A 39 -13.77 -4.57 2.40
N ARG A 40 -15.09 -4.48 2.59
CA ARG A 40 -15.91 -5.64 2.95
C ARG A 40 -15.84 -6.69 1.84
N ARG A 41 -15.43 -7.92 2.18
CA ARG A 41 -15.26 -9.05 1.22
C ARG A 41 -14.27 -8.73 0.08
N THR A 42 -13.35 -7.80 0.30
CA THR A 42 -12.31 -7.45 -0.68
C THR A 42 -11.06 -8.26 -0.41
N GLN A 43 -10.56 -8.98 -1.42
CA GLN A 43 -9.29 -9.71 -1.31
C GLN A 43 -8.13 -9.01 -1.99
N LYS A 44 -8.40 -8.17 -3.00
CA LYS A 44 -7.38 -7.36 -3.69
C LYS A 44 -7.91 -5.96 -3.96
N ILE A 45 -7.03 -4.97 -3.85
CA ILE A 45 -7.32 -3.57 -4.18
C ILE A 45 -6.35 -3.14 -5.28
N LEU A 46 -6.90 -2.61 -6.38
CA LEU A 46 -6.13 -1.92 -7.40
C LEU A 46 -6.03 -0.43 -7.04
N VAL A 47 -4.80 0.06 -6.86
CA VAL A 47 -4.52 1.45 -6.49
C VAL A 47 -3.97 2.18 -7.71
N ALA A 48 -4.68 3.22 -8.13
CA ALA A 48 -4.20 4.12 -9.17
C ALA A 48 -3.11 5.05 -8.59
N VAL A 49 -1.91 4.98 -9.15
CA VAL A 49 -0.77 5.79 -8.73
C VAL A 49 -0.31 6.66 -9.89
N SER A 50 -0.43 7.99 -9.76
CA SER A 50 -0.04 8.95 -10.80
C SER A 50 1.44 9.36 -10.72
N GLY A 51 2.14 8.94 -9.66
CA GLY A 51 3.49 9.42 -9.33
C GLY A 51 3.50 10.66 -8.43
N GLY A 52 2.33 11.31 -8.24
CA GLY A 52 2.19 12.45 -7.33
C GLY A 52 2.16 12.06 -5.85
N PRO A 53 2.51 13.00 -4.94
CA PRO A 53 2.66 12.74 -3.50
C PRO A 53 1.40 12.16 -2.85
N ASP A 54 0.20 12.60 -3.26
CA ASP A 54 -1.05 12.10 -2.69
C ASP A 54 -1.30 10.63 -3.04
N SER A 55 -1.05 10.26 -4.29
CA SER A 55 -1.25 8.88 -4.76
C SER A 55 -0.25 7.92 -4.13
N VAL A 56 1.00 8.38 -3.93
CA VAL A 56 2.05 7.64 -3.22
C VAL A 56 1.71 7.54 -1.73
N ALA A 57 1.22 8.61 -1.10
CA ALA A 57 0.77 8.57 0.30
C ALA A 57 -0.39 7.59 0.49
N CYS A 58 -1.37 7.58 -0.42
CA CYS A 58 -2.47 6.62 -0.43
C CYS A 58 -1.95 5.18 -0.52
N LEU A 59 -1.05 4.89 -1.46
CA LEU A 59 -0.40 3.59 -1.58
C LEU A 59 0.29 3.18 -0.27
N LEU A 60 1.10 4.06 0.32
CA LEU A 60 1.82 3.79 1.57
C LEU A 60 0.88 3.51 2.75
N LEU A 61 -0.25 4.20 2.83
CA LEU A 61 -1.28 3.94 3.86
C LEU A 61 -1.96 2.58 3.63
N LEU A 62 -2.35 2.27 2.39
CA LEU A 62 -2.97 0.99 2.06
C LEU A 62 -2.03 -0.20 2.29
N LEU A 63 -0.74 -0.05 2.00
CA LEU A 63 0.28 -1.06 2.30
C LEU A 63 0.40 -1.35 3.80
N ARG A 64 0.28 -0.33 4.65
CA ARG A 64 0.25 -0.49 6.13
C ARG A 64 -1.04 -1.15 6.61
N LEU A 65 -2.17 -0.75 6.03
CA LEU A 65 -3.50 -1.24 6.44
C LEU A 65 -3.83 -2.65 5.90
N ARG A 66 -3.10 -3.13 4.89
CA ARG A 66 -3.38 -4.41 4.20
C ARG A 66 -3.49 -5.60 5.15
N GLN A 67 -2.62 -5.68 6.17
CA GLN A 67 -2.62 -6.76 7.16
C GLN A 67 -3.81 -6.66 8.11
N GLN A 68 -4.20 -5.44 8.49
CA GLN A 68 -5.34 -5.19 9.36
C GLN A 68 -6.67 -5.56 8.71
N PHE A 69 -6.80 -5.35 7.39
CA PHE A 69 -8.05 -5.57 6.65
C PHE A 69 -8.06 -6.85 5.80
N GLY A 70 -6.93 -7.54 5.66
CA GLY A 70 -6.84 -8.84 4.99
C GLY A 70 -6.94 -8.78 3.46
N PHE A 71 -6.38 -7.73 2.83
CA PHE A 71 -6.35 -7.59 1.37
C PHE A 71 -4.91 -7.54 0.82
N GLU A 72 -4.75 -7.84 -0.46
CA GLU A 72 -3.55 -7.55 -1.24
C GLU A 72 -3.66 -6.20 -1.95
N VAL A 73 -2.52 -5.57 -2.22
CA VAL A 73 -2.44 -4.30 -2.96
C VAL A 73 -1.80 -4.55 -4.31
N VAL A 74 -2.46 -4.11 -5.38
CA VAL A 74 -1.96 -4.09 -6.75
C VAL A 74 -1.85 -2.63 -7.17
N VAL A 75 -0.75 -2.24 -7.82
CA VAL A 75 -0.52 -0.88 -8.27
C VAL A 75 -0.77 -0.79 -9.78
N ALA A 76 -1.50 0.23 -10.20
CA ALA A 76 -1.65 0.60 -11.61
C ALA A 76 -1.23 2.05 -11.81
N HIS A 77 -0.37 2.26 -12.79
CA HIS A 77 -0.03 3.57 -13.32
C HIS A 77 -0.56 3.67 -14.74
N PHE A 78 -1.04 4.85 -15.11
CA PHE A 78 -1.52 5.12 -16.45
C PHE A 78 -0.78 6.33 -17.00
N ASP A 79 0.10 6.08 -17.96
CA ASP A 79 0.81 7.13 -18.68
C ASP A 79 -0.11 7.77 -19.73
N HIS A 80 -0.49 9.02 -19.50
CA HIS A 80 -1.33 9.81 -20.40
C HIS A 80 -0.57 10.38 -21.61
N ARG A 81 0.76 10.28 -21.65
CA ARG A 81 1.62 10.74 -22.75
C ARG A 81 1.51 12.23 -23.08
N LEU A 82 1.26 13.07 -22.06
CA LEU A 82 1.09 14.52 -22.24
C LEU A 82 2.41 15.28 -22.42
N ARG A 83 3.54 14.66 -22.07
CA ARG A 83 4.90 15.22 -22.23
C ARG A 83 5.88 14.16 -22.68
N GLU A 84 6.93 14.58 -23.39
CA GLU A 84 8.10 13.71 -23.59
C GLU A 84 8.68 13.30 -22.24
N GLY A 85 9.05 12.02 -22.10
CA GLY A 85 9.55 11.45 -20.85
C GLY A 85 8.50 11.04 -19.82
N SER A 86 7.20 11.22 -20.08
CA SER A 86 6.11 10.78 -19.17
C SER A 86 6.11 9.27 -18.88
N ALA A 87 6.65 8.45 -19.78
CA ALA A 87 6.82 7.02 -19.55
C ALA A 87 7.76 6.69 -18.37
N ALA A 88 8.58 7.65 -17.91
CA ALA A 88 9.46 7.50 -16.75
C ALA A 88 8.83 8.07 -15.46
N ASP A 89 7.56 8.50 -15.49
CA ASP A 89 6.84 8.96 -14.31
C ASP A 89 6.45 7.74 -13.43
N LEU A 90 7.44 7.05 -12.84
CA LEU A 90 7.37 6.19 -11.64
C LEU A 90 8.69 5.45 -11.38
#